data_AF-A0A7V2TXR3-F1
#
_entry.id   AF-A0A7V2TXR3-F1
#
_cell.length_a   1.000
_cell.length_b   1.000
_cell.length_c   1.000
_cell.angle_alpha   90.00
_cell.angle_beta   90.00
_cell.angle_gamma   90.00
#
_symmetry.space_group_name_H-M   'P 1'
#
loop_
_entity.id
_entity.type
_entity.pdbx_description
1 polymer ?
#
loop_
_entity_poly.entity_id
_entity_poly.type
_entity_poly.pdbx_seq_one_letter_code
_entity_poly.pdbx_strand_id
1 'polypeptide(L)'
;MSLHPLAGKPAPAEVLVDVFKLEEAYYRKAPDPEDPAQRVSFGTSGHRGTPLEGSFNEAHILAITQAICDYRRGRNIAGPLFMGKDTHAVSGPAEKTALEVLAGNGVETFIQSGDGYTPTPVISHAILVYNRGRKEGLGDGIVITPSHNPPSDGGFKYNPPTGGPADTDVTGWIENRANDLLRGKNREVRRSP
;
A
#
# COMPACT_ATOMS: atom_id res chain seq x y z
N MET A 1 -33.72 -6.60 -8.64
CA MET A 1 -33.38 -6.80 -10.06
C MET A 1 -31.88 -6.61 -10.19
N SER A 2 -31.14 -7.56 -10.78
CA SER A 2 -29.73 -7.33 -11.05
C SER A 2 -29.60 -6.28 -12.15
N LEU A 3 -28.90 -5.18 -11.86
CA LEU A 3 -28.78 -4.03 -12.77
C LEU A 3 -27.99 -4.37 -14.05
N HIS A 4 -27.13 -5.39 -14.01
CA HIS A 4 -26.30 -5.80 -15.14
C HIS A 4 -26.76 -7.15 -15.74
N PRO A 5 -26.85 -7.30 -17.08
CA PRO A 5 -27.32 -8.54 -17.74
C PRO A 5 -26.41 -9.76 -17.52
N LEU A 6 -25.16 -9.53 -17.07
CA LEU A 6 -24.19 -10.58 -16.75
C LEU A 6 -24.02 -10.84 -15.24
N ALA A 7 -24.84 -10.23 -14.38
CA ALA A 7 -24.75 -10.48 -12.94
C ALA A 7 -24.93 -11.98 -12.61
N GLY A 8 -24.00 -12.53 -11.82
CA GLY A 8 -24.00 -13.93 -11.42
C GLY A 8 -23.55 -14.92 -12.51
N LYS A 9 -23.11 -14.43 -13.68
CA LYS A 9 -22.59 -15.26 -14.77
C LYS A 9 -21.05 -15.26 -14.77
N PRO A 10 -20.40 -16.28 -15.35
CA PRO A 10 -18.96 -16.25 -15.59
C PRO A 10 -18.52 -15.01 -16.38
N ALA A 11 -17.36 -14.45 -16.04
CA ALA A 11 -16.81 -13.29 -16.73
C ALA A 11 -16.44 -13.65 -18.17
N PRO A 12 -16.95 -12.93 -19.18
CA PRO A 12 -16.53 -13.16 -20.56
C PRO A 12 -15.14 -12.56 -20.82
N ALA A 13 -14.46 -12.96 -21.89
CA ALA A 13 -13.06 -12.60 -22.13
C ALA A 13 -12.85 -11.08 -22.29
N GLU A 14 -13.86 -10.36 -22.80
CA GLU A 14 -13.79 -8.94 -23.14
C GLU A 14 -13.74 -8.02 -21.91
N VAL A 15 -14.07 -8.53 -20.72
CA VAL A 15 -14.01 -7.76 -19.46
C VAL A 15 -12.76 -8.09 -18.64
N LEU A 16 -11.92 -9.01 -19.11
CA LEU A 16 -10.69 -9.38 -18.43
C LEU A 16 -9.63 -8.30 -18.63
N VAL A 17 -8.85 -8.04 -17.58
CA VAL A 17 -7.74 -7.08 -17.64
C VAL A 17 -6.51 -7.70 -18.29
N ASP A 18 -5.71 -6.87 -18.94
CA ASP A 18 -4.36 -7.22 -19.38
C ASP A 18 -3.38 -6.95 -18.23
N VAL A 19 -2.97 -8.03 -17.55
CA VAL A 19 -2.08 -7.97 -16.38
C VAL A 19 -0.72 -7.35 -16.74
N PHE A 20 -0.18 -7.66 -17.92
CA PHE A 20 1.11 -7.12 -18.35
C PHE A 20 1.03 -5.60 -18.53
N LYS A 21 -0.04 -5.08 -19.13
CA LYS A 21 -0.25 -3.62 -19.27
C LYS A 21 -0.42 -2.93 -17.92
N LEU A 22 -1.07 -3.58 -16.94
CA LEU A 22 -1.22 -3.04 -15.59
C LEU A 22 0.14 -2.90 -14.90
N GLU A 23 0.96 -3.95 -14.95
CA GLU A 23 2.30 -3.93 -14.36
C GLU A 23 3.23 -2.95 -15.10
N GLU A 24 3.17 -2.89 -16.43
CA GLU A 24 3.95 -1.92 -17.20
C GLU A 24 3.55 -0.48 -16.86
N ALA A 25 2.25 -0.19 -16.78
CA ALA A 25 1.74 1.12 -16.39
C ALA A 25 2.15 1.50 -14.96
N TYR A 26 2.20 0.53 -14.04
CA TYR A 26 2.63 0.75 -12.66
C TYR A 26 4.03 1.38 -12.60
N TYR A 27 4.98 0.88 -13.39
CA TYR A 27 6.35 1.37 -13.41
C TYR A 27 6.55 2.59 -14.33
N ARG A 28 5.86 2.64 -15.47
CA ARG A 28 6.15 3.64 -16.52
C ARG A 28 5.30 4.90 -16.46
N LYS A 29 4.07 4.83 -15.94
CA LYS A 29 3.21 6.02 -15.88
C LYS A 29 3.60 6.88 -14.69
N ALA A 30 4.01 8.11 -14.97
CA ALA A 30 4.28 9.11 -13.97
C ALA A 30 2.97 9.86 -13.63
N PRO A 31 2.53 9.87 -12.36
CA PRO A 31 1.36 10.65 -11.96
C PRO A 31 1.63 12.15 -12.05
N ASP A 32 0.60 12.91 -12.40
CA ASP A 32 0.62 14.37 -12.31
C ASP A 32 0.16 14.82 -10.90
N PRO A 33 1.05 15.35 -10.05
CA PRO A 33 0.68 15.79 -8.70
C PRO A 33 -0.26 17.01 -8.70
N GLU A 34 -0.38 17.73 -9.82
CA GLU A 34 -1.32 18.85 -9.94
C GLU A 34 -2.74 18.37 -10.21
N ASP A 35 -2.93 17.18 -10.81
CA ASP A 35 -4.24 16.55 -11.02
C ASP A 35 -4.74 15.88 -9.73
N PRO A 36 -5.83 16.35 -9.10
CA PRO A 36 -6.38 15.73 -7.89
C PRO A 36 -6.71 14.24 -8.03
N ALA A 37 -7.03 13.75 -9.23
CA ALA A 37 -7.33 12.33 -9.45
C ALA A 37 -6.09 11.42 -9.41
N GLN A 38 -4.90 12.00 -9.54
CA GLN A 38 -3.60 11.30 -9.53
C GLN A 38 -2.79 11.60 -8.27
N ARG A 39 -3.38 12.29 -7.28
CA ARG A 39 -2.79 12.49 -5.97
C ARG A 39 -2.94 11.26 -5.09
N VAL A 40 -2.12 11.20 -4.06
CA VAL A 40 -2.36 10.25 -2.96
C VAL A 40 -3.63 10.68 -2.23
N SER A 41 -4.61 9.79 -2.18
CA SER A 41 -5.77 9.84 -1.30
C SER A 41 -5.66 8.67 -0.34
N PHE A 42 -5.29 8.92 0.92
CA PHE A 42 -4.94 7.93 1.93
C PHE A 42 -5.93 8.03 3.09
N GLY A 43 -7.08 7.37 2.95
CA GLY A 43 -8.13 7.31 3.98
C GLY A 43 -7.94 6.15 4.96
N THR A 44 -8.99 5.83 5.73
CA THR A 44 -9.00 4.69 6.67
C THR A 44 -8.80 3.33 6.00
N SER A 45 -9.11 3.24 4.71
CA SER A 45 -8.84 2.07 3.87
C SER A 45 -7.52 2.17 3.08
N GLY A 46 -6.67 3.14 3.43
CA GLY A 46 -5.45 3.46 2.71
C GLY A 46 -5.72 4.19 1.39
N HIS A 47 -4.78 4.05 0.47
CA HIS A 47 -4.86 4.56 -0.90
C HIS A 47 -5.23 3.47 -1.88
N ARG A 48 -6.11 3.79 -2.83
CA ARG A 48 -6.55 2.92 -3.91
C ARG A 48 -6.58 3.69 -5.22
N GLY A 49 -6.34 2.97 -6.30
CA GLY A 49 -6.40 3.50 -7.65
C GLY A 49 -6.01 2.44 -8.66
N THR A 50 -5.80 2.83 -9.90
CA THR A 50 -5.34 1.93 -10.95
C THR A 50 -4.10 2.51 -11.65
N PRO A 51 -3.11 1.66 -11.98
CA PRO A 51 -1.94 2.11 -12.73
C PRO A 51 -2.27 2.78 -14.06
N LEU A 52 -3.34 2.34 -14.73
CA LEU A 52 -3.74 2.83 -16.06
C LEU A 52 -4.16 4.30 -16.02
N GLU A 53 -4.77 4.73 -14.92
CA GLU A 53 -5.24 6.09 -14.72
C GLU A 53 -4.22 6.98 -14.02
N GLY A 54 -3.07 6.45 -13.61
CA GLY A 54 -2.05 7.25 -12.94
C GLY A 54 -2.38 7.50 -11.47
N SER A 55 -3.24 6.68 -10.87
CA SER A 55 -3.68 6.80 -9.48
C SER A 55 -3.17 5.67 -8.59
N PHE A 56 -2.34 4.76 -9.12
CA PHE A 56 -1.65 3.73 -8.35
C PHE A 56 -0.42 3.22 -9.12
N ASN A 57 0.72 3.86 -8.91
CA ASN A 57 1.98 3.65 -9.66
C ASN A 57 3.16 3.65 -8.69
N GLU A 58 4.36 3.27 -9.15
CA GLU A 58 5.58 3.19 -8.33
C GLU A 58 5.79 4.48 -7.51
N ALA A 59 5.60 5.64 -8.13
CA ALA A 59 5.75 6.94 -7.49
C ALA A 59 4.86 7.13 -6.25
N HIS A 60 3.64 6.59 -6.25
CA HIS A 60 2.74 6.64 -5.09
C HIS A 60 3.26 5.76 -3.96
N ILE A 61 3.70 4.54 -4.28
CA ILE A 61 4.17 3.58 -3.27
C ILE A 61 5.48 4.04 -2.64
N LEU A 62 6.39 4.62 -3.43
CA LEU A 62 7.59 5.28 -2.93
C LEU A 62 7.23 6.38 -1.91
N ALA A 63 6.33 7.29 -2.27
CA ALA A 63 5.92 8.41 -1.44
C ALA A 63 5.21 7.96 -0.16
N ILE A 64 4.23 7.06 -0.28
CA ILE A 64 3.43 6.56 0.85
C ILE A 64 4.32 5.78 1.82
N THR A 65 5.22 4.92 1.31
CA THR A 65 6.09 4.12 2.19
C THR A 65 7.10 4.99 2.92
N GLN A 66 7.67 6.00 2.25
CA GLN A 66 8.55 6.96 2.93
C GLN A 66 7.79 7.79 3.97
N ALA A 67 6.57 8.23 3.66
CA ALA A 67 5.70 8.90 4.63
C ALA A 67 5.44 8.00 5.85
N ILE A 68 5.13 6.71 5.66
CA ILE A 68 4.99 5.76 6.78
C ILE A 68 6.29 5.67 7.59
N CYS A 69 7.47 5.60 6.95
CA CYS A 69 8.75 5.60 7.66
C CYS A 69 8.96 6.88 8.51
N ASP A 70 8.62 8.05 7.95
CA ASP A 70 8.72 9.32 8.65
C ASP A 70 7.72 9.39 9.82
N TYR A 71 6.50 8.88 9.64
CA TYR A 71 5.49 8.77 10.70
C TYR A 71 5.98 7.88 11.85
N ARG A 72 6.47 6.68 11.53
CA ARG A 72 7.01 5.71 12.50
C ARG A 72 8.11 6.34 13.34
N ARG A 73 9.04 7.04 12.69
CA ARG A 73 10.13 7.78 13.36
C ARG A 73 9.59 8.85 14.29
N GLY A 74 8.64 9.68 13.83
CA GLY A 74 8.02 10.73 14.64
C GLY A 74 7.19 10.21 15.82
N ARG A 75 6.76 8.94 15.79
CA ARG A 75 5.99 8.29 16.86
C ARG A 75 6.79 7.28 17.69
N ASN A 76 8.11 7.18 17.48
CA ASN A 76 8.97 6.18 18.14
C ASN A 76 8.49 4.73 17.97
N ILE A 77 7.92 4.39 16.81
CA ILE A 77 7.55 3.02 16.44
C ILE A 77 8.82 2.34 15.88
N ALA A 78 9.56 1.69 16.78
CA ALA A 78 10.90 1.16 16.49
C ALA A 78 10.95 -0.37 16.29
N GLY A 79 9.81 -1.06 16.38
CA GLY A 79 9.73 -2.49 16.13
C GLY A 79 9.72 -2.85 14.64
N PRO A 80 9.48 -4.13 14.31
CA PRO A 80 9.38 -4.61 12.94
C PRO A 80 8.07 -4.16 12.28
N LEU A 81 8.06 -4.15 10.96
CA LEU A 81 6.87 -3.94 10.16
C LEU A 81 6.41 -5.27 9.55
N PHE A 82 5.17 -5.67 9.81
CA PHE A 82 4.55 -6.85 9.18
C PHE A 82 3.87 -6.43 7.87
N MET A 83 4.33 -6.96 6.74
CA MET A 83 3.79 -6.64 5.43
C MET A 83 3.11 -7.87 4.82
N GLY A 84 1.96 -7.65 4.20
CA GLY A 84 1.22 -8.69 3.49
C GLY A 84 0.54 -8.15 2.24
N LYS A 85 0.49 -8.97 1.19
CA LYS A 85 -0.20 -8.67 -0.06
C LYS A 85 -1.35 -9.63 -0.36
N ASP A 86 -2.33 -9.14 -1.11
CA ASP A 86 -3.35 -9.98 -1.74
C ASP A 86 -2.95 -10.40 -3.16
N THR A 87 -3.90 -10.95 -3.89
CA THR A 87 -3.73 -11.53 -5.22
C THR A 87 -3.98 -10.55 -6.37
N HIS A 88 -4.14 -9.24 -6.13
CA HIS A 88 -4.27 -8.27 -7.23
C HIS A 88 -2.94 -8.16 -8.00
N ALA A 89 -3.03 -7.93 -9.31
CA ALA A 89 -1.88 -7.89 -10.21
C ALA A 89 -0.77 -6.95 -9.70
N VAL A 90 -1.14 -5.75 -9.26
CA VAL A 90 -0.18 -4.72 -8.85
C VAL A 90 0.22 -4.79 -7.38
N SER A 91 -0.27 -5.77 -6.62
CA SER A 91 0.13 -5.96 -5.22
C SER A 91 1.57 -6.46 -5.09
N GLY A 92 2.04 -7.32 -6.00
CA GLY A 92 3.44 -7.75 -6.05
C GLY A 92 4.42 -6.62 -6.39
N PRO A 93 4.20 -5.85 -7.48
CA PRO A 93 4.97 -4.64 -7.76
C PRO A 93 5.02 -3.62 -6.61
N ALA A 94 3.89 -3.41 -5.94
CA ALA A 94 3.82 -2.53 -4.77
C ALA A 94 4.59 -3.06 -3.56
N GLU A 95 4.57 -4.37 -3.30
CA GLU A 95 5.35 -4.99 -2.23
C GLU A 95 6.85 -4.76 -2.43
N LYS A 96 7.36 -5.05 -3.64
CA LYS A 96 8.77 -4.83 -3.98
C LYS A 96 9.19 -3.38 -3.76
N THR A 97 8.41 -2.44 -4.29
CA THR A 97 8.68 -1.00 -4.15
C THR A 97 8.70 -0.56 -2.69
N ALA A 98 7.76 -1.05 -1.88
CA ALA A 98 7.70 -0.73 -0.47
C ALA A 98 8.89 -1.32 0.32
N LEU A 99 9.29 -2.56 0.01
CA LEU A 99 10.44 -3.22 0.64
C LEU A 99 11.74 -2.45 0.42
N GLU A 100 11.97 -1.94 -0.78
CA GLU A 100 13.16 -1.12 -1.07
C GLU A 100 13.23 0.14 -0.20
N VAL A 101 12.09 0.83 -0.01
CA VAL A 101 12.00 2.03 0.83
C VAL A 101 12.16 1.70 2.31
N LEU A 102 11.54 0.61 2.77
CA LEU A 102 11.66 0.15 4.16
C LEU A 102 13.12 -0.23 4.48
N ALA A 103 13.77 -0.98 3.59
CA ALA A 103 15.19 -1.32 3.71
C ALA A 103 16.07 -0.07 3.70
N GLY A 104 15.81 0.89 2.79
CA GLY A 104 16.52 2.18 2.74
C GLY A 104 16.34 3.05 3.99
N ASN A 105 15.29 2.82 4.78
CA ASN A 105 15.05 3.47 6.06
C ASN A 105 15.45 2.61 7.27
N GLY A 106 16.05 1.44 7.07
CA GLY A 106 16.51 0.55 8.14
C GLY A 106 15.37 -0.13 8.92
N VAL A 107 14.20 -0.33 8.29
CA VAL A 107 13.05 -0.97 8.91
C VAL A 107 13.13 -2.48 8.73
N GLU A 108 13.27 -3.22 9.84
CA GLU A 108 13.08 -4.68 9.81
C GLU A 108 11.66 -5.01 9.37
N THR A 109 11.53 -5.80 8.30
CA THR A 109 10.23 -6.10 7.69
C THR A 109 10.04 -7.61 7.60
N PHE A 110 8.88 -8.09 8.07
CA PHE A 110 8.47 -9.48 7.94
C PHE A 110 7.44 -9.62 6.84
N ILE A 111 7.71 -10.51 5.88
CA ILE A 111 6.82 -10.88 4.77
C ILE A 111 6.55 -12.39 4.79
N GLN A 112 5.49 -12.80 4.11
CA GLN A 112 5.22 -14.22 3.89
C GLN A 112 6.32 -14.86 3.03
N SER A 113 6.85 -15.99 3.48
CA SER A 113 7.88 -16.73 2.74
C SER A 113 7.36 -17.25 1.40
N GLY A 114 8.26 -17.33 0.42
CA GLY A 114 7.95 -17.89 -0.90
C GLY A 114 7.02 -17.04 -1.76
N ASP A 115 7.06 -15.70 -1.60
CA ASP A 115 6.21 -14.75 -2.34
C ASP A 115 4.69 -15.01 -2.15
N GLY A 116 4.32 -15.54 -0.99
CA GLY A 116 2.95 -15.90 -0.66
C GLY A 116 2.04 -14.70 -0.39
N TYR A 117 0.73 -14.99 -0.27
CA TYR A 117 -0.29 -13.98 0.04
C TYR A 117 -0.63 -14.00 1.53
N THR A 118 -1.07 -12.86 2.07
CA THR A 118 -1.40 -12.72 3.49
C THR A 118 -2.72 -11.97 3.68
N PRO A 119 -3.77 -12.63 4.22
CA PRO A 119 -5.01 -11.96 4.54
C PRO A 119 -4.80 -10.80 5.53
N THR A 120 -5.57 -9.72 5.36
CA THR A 120 -5.55 -8.56 6.29
C THR A 120 -5.60 -8.96 7.78
N PRO A 121 -6.48 -9.88 8.25
CA PRO A 121 -6.52 -10.23 9.67
C PRO A 121 -5.26 -10.96 10.16
N VAL A 122 -4.48 -11.59 9.28
CA VAL A 122 -3.21 -12.24 9.67
C VAL A 122 -2.17 -11.18 10.04
N ILE A 123 -2.10 -10.06 9.30
CA ILE A 123 -1.23 -8.93 9.66
C ILE A 123 -1.66 -8.30 10.98
N SER A 124 -2.97 -8.06 11.15
CA SER A 124 -3.52 -7.56 12.42
C SER A 124 -3.17 -8.46 13.61
N HIS A 125 -3.38 -9.78 13.44
CA HIS A 125 -3.04 -10.76 14.46
C HIS A 125 -1.53 -10.81 14.76
N ALA A 126 -0.67 -10.75 13.74
CA ALA A 126 0.78 -10.72 13.92
C ALA A 126 1.24 -9.50 14.75
N ILE A 127 0.71 -8.31 14.44
CA ILE A 127 0.97 -7.09 15.21
C ILE A 127 0.54 -7.26 16.67
N LEU A 128 -0.71 -7.69 16.90
CA LEU A 128 -1.26 -7.85 18.26
C LEU A 128 -0.50 -8.89 19.09
N VAL A 129 -0.09 -10.00 18.47
CA VAL A 129 0.72 -11.03 19.14
C VAL A 129 2.12 -10.50 19.45
N TYR A 130 2.78 -9.84 18.49
CA TYR A 130 4.11 -9.28 18.69
C TYR A 130 4.12 -8.22 19.80
N ASN A 131 3.11 -7.33 19.82
CA ASN A 131 3.02 -6.22 20.76
C ASN A 131 2.53 -6.62 22.17
N ARG A 132 2.06 -7.85 22.37
CA ARG A 132 1.49 -8.29 23.66
C ARG A 132 2.51 -8.12 24.79
N GLY A 133 2.18 -7.26 25.76
CA GLY A 133 3.01 -6.99 26.94
C GLY A 133 4.22 -6.07 26.68
N ARG A 134 4.40 -5.57 25.44
CA ARG A 134 5.46 -4.61 25.10
C ARG A 134 4.99 -3.17 25.37
N LYS A 135 5.94 -2.32 25.76
CA LYS A 135 5.72 -0.87 25.89
C LYS A 135 6.55 -0.05 24.91
N GLU A 136 7.62 -0.64 24.39
CA GLU A 136 8.58 -0.04 23.46
C GLU A 136 8.92 -1.06 22.37
N GLY A 137 9.52 -0.59 21.28
CA GLY A 137 9.82 -1.45 20.13
C GLY A 137 8.57 -2.10 19.55
N LEU A 138 7.45 -1.38 19.53
CA LEU A 138 6.18 -1.89 19.01
C LEU A 138 6.27 -2.10 17.51
N GLY A 139 5.71 -3.22 17.05
CA GLY A 139 5.54 -3.51 15.63
C GLY A 139 4.23 -2.93 15.08
N ASP A 140 4.19 -2.76 13.78
CA ASP A 140 3.08 -2.22 12.99
C ASP A 140 3.00 -2.96 11.64
N GLY A 141 2.18 -2.50 10.69
CA GLY A 141 2.09 -3.22 9.43
C GLY A 141 1.54 -2.46 8.24
N ILE A 142 1.80 -3.03 7.07
CA ILE A 142 1.27 -2.59 5.78
C ILE A 142 0.49 -3.74 5.17
N VAL A 143 -0.66 -3.44 4.59
CA VAL A 143 -1.43 -4.43 3.84
C VAL A 143 -1.69 -3.90 2.44
N ILE A 144 -1.30 -4.68 1.44
CA ILE A 144 -1.36 -4.32 0.02
C ILE A 144 -2.55 -5.02 -0.59
N THR A 145 -3.67 -4.31 -0.67
CA THR A 145 -4.95 -4.83 -1.20
C THR A 145 -5.95 -3.69 -1.41
N PRO A 146 -6.66 -3.65 -2.54
CA PRO A 146 -7.84 -2.83 -2.71
C PRO A 146 -9.13 -3.57 -2.29
N SER A 147 -9.01 -4.66 -1.52
CA SER A 147 -10.11 -5.53 -1.07
C SER A 147 -10.81 -6.24 -2.22
N HIS A 148 -12.02 -5.80 -2.57
CA HIS A 148 -12.89 -6.42 -3.57
C HIS A 148 -13.11 -5.51 -4.78
N ASN A 149 -12.28 -4.46 -4.90
CA ASN A 149 -12.24 -3.62 -6.09
C ASN A 149 -11.98 -4.45 -7.36
N PRO A 150 -12.26 -3.89 -8.55
CA PRO A 150 -11.98 -4.57 -9.81
C PRO A 150 -10.50 -4.99 -9.97
N PRO A 151 -10.21 -6.00 -10.82
CA PRO A 151 -8.86 -6.52 -11.01
C PRO A 151 -7.80 -5.50 -11.50
N SER A 152 -8.24 -4.37 -12.04
CA SER A 152 -7.38 -3.25 -12.48
C SER A 152 -6.77 -2.45 -11.34
N ASP A 153 -7.29 -2.61 -10.13
CA ASP A 153 -6.99 -1.72 -9.02
C ASP A 153 -5.85 -2.28 -8.15
N GLY A 154 -5.13 -1.35 -7.53
CA GLY A 154 -4.21 -1.60 -6.43
C GLY A 154 -4.68 -0.89 -5.17
N GLY A 155 -4.20 -1.36 -4.02
CA GLY A 155 -4.50 -0.72 -2.74
C GLY A 155 -3.34 -0.86 -1.76
N PHE A 156 -3.16 0.14 -0.90
CA PHE A 156 -2.06 0.22 0.05
C PHE A 156 -2.52 0.90 1.34
N LYS A 157 -2.50 0.16 2.46
CA LYS A 157 -2.97 0.64 3.77
C LYS A 157 -1.94 0.39 4.87
N TYR A 158 -2.07 1.16 5.93
CA TYR A 158 -1.23 1.09 7.12
C TYR A 158 -2.06 0.70 8.35
N ASN A 159 -1.52 -0.21 9.14
CA ASN A 159 -2.06 -0.64 10.43
C ASN A 159 -1.06 -0.23 11.53
N PRO A 160 -1.39 0.71 12.42
CA PRO A 160 -0.52 1.11 13.53
C PRO A 160 -0.38 -0.01 14.58
N PRO A 161 0.39 0.20 15.66
CA PRO A 161 0.62 -0.80 16.70
C PRO A 161 -0.63 -1.39 17.39
N THR A 162 -1.78 -0.74 17.25
CA THR A 162 -3.07 -1.28 17.70
C THR A 162 -3.56 -2.47 16.86
N GLY A 163 -2.93 -2.75 15.71
CA GLY A 163 -3.26 -3.84 14.79
C GLY A 163 -4.49 -3.58 13.92
N GLY A 164 -5.28 -2.56 14.21
CA GLY A 164 -6.43 -2.13 13.41
C GLY A 164 -6.06 -1.25 12.21
N PRO A 165 -7.04 -0.79 11.42
CA PRO A 165 -6.82 0.27 10.44
C PRO A 165 -6.36 1.56 11.13
N ALA A 166 -5.52 2.34 10.45
CA ALA A 166 -5.12 3.66 10.93
C ALA A 166 -6.32 4.64 11.01
N ASP A 167 -6.37 5.42 12.09
CA ASP A 167 -7.35 6.50 12.28
C ASP A 167 -7.03 7.73 11.42
N THR A 168 -7.99 8.64 11.27
CA THR A 168 -7.93 9.76 10.32
C THR A 168 -6.80 10.76 10.59
N ASP A 169 -6.36 10.90 11.84
CA ASP A 169 -5.20 11.72 12.19
C ASP A 169 -3.90 11.14 11.62
N VAL A 170 -3.74 9.82 11.70
CA VAL A 170 -2.61 9.08 11.14
C VAL A 170 -2.66 9.11 9.62
N THR A 171 -3.81 8.76 9.03
CA THR A 171 -3.94 8.65 7.58
C THR A 171 -3.83 10.01 6.91
N GLY A 172 -4.39 11.07 7.51
CA GLY A 172 -4.26 12.44 7.02
C GLY A 172 -2.83 12.97 7.11
N TRP A 173 -2.07 12.60 8.15
CA TRP A 173 -0.64 12.93 8.23
C TRP A 173 0.14 12.25 7.10
N ILE A 174 -0.09 10.94 6.88
CA ILE A 174 0.56 10.16 5.82
C ILE A 174 0.21 10.70 4.43
N GLU A 175 -1.07 11.00 4.19
CA GLU A 175 -1.56 11.58 2.93
C GLU A 175 -0.84 12.88 2.57
N ASN A 176 -0.77 13.81 3.53
CA ASN A 176 -0.13 15.10 3.32
C ASN A 176 1.36 14.93 3.01
N ARG A 177 2.07 14.14 3.83
CA ARG A 177 3.49 13.89 3.62
C ARG A 177 3.78 13.18 2.31
N ALA A 178 2.95 12.20 1.92
CA ALA A 178 3.11 11.50 0.65
C ALA A 178 2.89 12.43 -0.55
N ASN A 179 1.90 13.31 -0.50
CA ASN A 179 1.69 14.29 -1.57
C ASN A 179 2.81 15.34 -1.66
N ASP A 180 3.40 15.76 -0.53
CA ASP A 180 4.60 16.61 -0.53
C ASP A 180 5.78 15.93 -1.21
N LEU A 181 6.03 14.67 -0.87
CA LEU A 181 7.08 13.85 -1.50
C LEU A 181 6.83 13.70 -3.00
N LEU A 182 5.58 13.45 -3.40
CA LEU A 182 5.20 13.28 -4.81
C LEU A 182 5.41 14.58 -5.61
N ARG A 183 4.99 15.75 -5.09
CA ARG A 183 5.31 17.08 -5.65
C ARG A 183 6.81 17.32 -5.74
N GLY A 184 7.55 16.87 -4.73
CA GLY A 184 9.01 16.88 -4.69
C GLY A 184 9.70 15.93 -5.68
N LYS A 185 8.93 15.16 -6.48
CA LYS A 185 9.42 14.10 -7.38
C LYS A 185 10.18 13.00 -6.61
N ASN A 186 9.72 12.68 -5.39
CA ASN A 186 10.28 11.65 -4.52
C ASN A 186 11.79 11.78 -4.23
N ARG A 187 12.37 12.98 -4.33
CA ARG A 187 13.81 13.20 -4.10
C ARG A 187 14.27 12.86 -2.69
N GLU A 188 13.38 12.97 -1.70
CA GLU A 188 13.66 12.67 -0.30
C GLU A 188 13.46 11.18 0.04
N VAL A 189 12.93 10.36 -0.87
CA VAL A 189 12.69 8.94 -0.64
C VAL A 189 14.02 8.20 -0.57
N ARG A 190 14.23 7.50 0.55
CA ARG A 190 15.40 6.64 0.75
C ARG A 190 15.02 5.23 0.36
N ARG A 191 15.70 4.65 -0.64
CA ARG A 191 15.50 3.26 -1.07
C ARG A 191 16.83 2.52 -1.20
N SER A 192 16.83 1.23 -0.86
CA SER A 192 17.91 0.30 -1.20
C SER A 192 17.55 -0.45 -2.48
N PRO A 193 18.46 -0.57 -3.45
CA PRO A 193 18.31 -1.53 -4.54
C PRO A 193 18.29 -2.97 -4.04
#